data_AF-A0A0B2UML8-F1
#
_entry.id   AF-A0A0B2UML8-F1
#
_cell.length_a   1.000
_cell.length_b   1.000
_cell.length_c   1.000
_cell.angle_alpha   90.00
_cell.angle_beta   90.00
_cell.angle_gamma   90.00
#
_symmetry.space_group_name_H-M   'P 1'
#
loop_
_entity.id
_entity.type
_entity.pdbx_description
1 polymer ?
#
loop_
_entity_poly.entity_id
_entity_poly.type
_entity_poly.pdbx_seq_one_letter_code
_entity_poly.pdbx_strand_id
1 'polypeptide(L)'
;MLSEVLSEIELHLNQIENSGSVCKENIVAIEDAVQLCDKLIESCQQPSRLLRQYSFLINRYRTIMPYRELDIEISACEAHIESIARQNSMVRLEQGIYEIISIADYIDHTVQDARLTIDNIAQYLEDAERYTAMAGQEMNAVMSRKRWKVKAIRYIISFVFTFLAILLFIKVAF
;
A
#
# COMPACT_ATOMS: atom_id res chain seq x y z
N MET A 1 -66.35 4.53 19.82
CA MET A 1 -65.29 4.27 20.82
C MET A 1 -64.53 2.98 20.57
N LEU A 2 -64.92 1.80 21.08
CA LEU A 2 -64.07 0.59 20.94
C LEU A 2 -63.80 0.21 19.46
N SER A 3 -64.79 0.36 18.59
CA SER A 3 -64.62 0.12 17.14
C SER A 3 -63.62 1.07 16.48
N GLU A 4 -63.45 2.30 16.98
CA GLU A 4 -62.50 3.28 16.40
C GLU A 4 -61.07 2.94 16.81
N VAL A 5 -60.87 2.57 18.08
CA VAL A 5 -59.57 2.14 18.62
C VAL A 5 -59.11 0.84 17.95
N LEU A 6 -60.02 -0.08 17.65
CA LEU A 6 -59.69 -1.31 16.91
C LEU A 6 -59.24 -1.02 15.46
N SER A 7 -59.86 -0.04 14.80
CA SER A 7 -59.45 0.39 13.46
C SER A 7 -58.08 1.07 13.47
N GLU A 8 -57.73 1.78 14.55
CA GLU A 8 -56.42 2.39 14.75
C GLU A 8 -55.32 1.34 14.95
N ILE A 9 -55.58 0.32 15.78
CA ILE A 9 -54.68 -0.85 15.93
C ILE A 9 -54.46 -1.55 14.58
N GLU A 10 -55.54 -1.77 13.83
CA GLU A 10 -55.46 -2.42 12.51
C GLU A 10 -54.66 -1.59 11.49
N LEU A 11 -54.83 -0.26 11.50
CA LEU A 11 -54.09 0.66 10.64
C LEU A 11 -52.59 0.61 10.94
N HIS A 12 -52.19 0.71 12.21
CA HIS A 12 -50.78 0.65 12.60
C HIS A 12 -50.16 -0.73 12.35
N LEU A 13 -50.91 -1.82 12.58
CA LEU A 13 -50.44 -3.17 12.24
C LEU A 13 -50.21 -3.34 10.74
N ASN A 14 -51.11 -2.85 9.90
CA ASN A 14 -50.95 -2.91 8.44
C ASN A 14 -49.80 -2.01 7.96
N GLN A 15 -49.56 -0.87 8.61
CA GLN A 15 -48.39 -0.03 8.32
C GLN A 15 -47.09 -0.76 8.68
N ILE A 16 -47.05 -1.40 9.84
CA ILE A 16 -45.91 -2.20 10.32
C ILE A 16 -45.59 -3.33 9.33
N GLU A 17 -46.60 -4.04 8.82
CA GLU A 17 -46.40 -5.13 7.85
C GLU A 17 -45.99 -4.63 6.46
N ASN A 18 -46.60 -3.56 5.94
CA ASN A 18 -46.36 -3.10 4.57
C ASN A 18 -45.08 -2.27 4.41
N SER A 19 -44.65 -1.56 5.45
CA SER A 19 -43.53 -0.62 5.35
C SER A 19 -42.15 -1.27 5.57
N GLY A 20 -42.07 -2.51 6.07
CA GLY A 20 -40.80 -3.17 6.37
C GLY A 20 -39.96 -2.49 7.48
N SER A 21 -40.32 -1.29 7.92
CA SER A 21 -39.70 -0.51 9.01
C SER A 21 -40.71 -0.23 10.14
N VAL A 22 -40.34 -0.51 11.41
CA VAL A 22 -41.15 -0.09 12.57
C VAL A 22 -40.66 1.24 13.08
N CYS A 23 -41.48 2.27 12.95
CA CYS A 23 -41.29 3.47 13.76
C CYS A 23 -41.65 3.13 15.21
N LYS A 24 -40.75 3.43 16.15
CA LYS A 24 -40.99 3.27 17.60
C LYS A 24 -42.33 3.90 18.04
N GLU A 25 -42.73 4.96 17.35
CA GLU A 25 -44.01 5.65 17.50
C GLU A 25 -45.23 4.75 17.23
N ASN A 26 -45.16 3.85 16.22
CA ASN A 26 -46.26 2.93 15.90
C ASN A 26 -46.41 1.81 16.93
N ILE A 27 -45.31 1.37 17.56
CA ILE A 27 -45.35 0.37 18.64
C ILE A 27 -46.04 0.96 19.85
N VAL A 28 -45.59 2.15 20.27
CA VAL A 28 -46.16 2.86 21.42
C VAL A 28 -47.65 3.15 21.19
N ALA A 29 -48.03 3.58 19.99
CA ALA A 29 -49.43 3.80 19.63
C ALA A 29 -50.29 2.52 19.72
N ILE A 30 -49.77 1.36 19.26
CA ILE A 30 -50.48 0.09 19.40
C ILE A 30 -50.59 -0.33 20.86
N GLU A 31 -49.53 -0.18 21.66
CA GLU A 31 -49.55 -0.51 23.09
C GLU A 31 -50.53 0.36 23.87
N ASP A 32 -50.57 1.66 23.61
CA ASP A 32 -51.53 2.59 24.21
C ASP A 32 -52.97 2.26 23.80
N ALA A 33 -53.20 1.93 22.53
CA ALA A 33 -54.51 1.54 22.02
C ALA A 33 -54.97 0.18 22.57
N VAL A 34 -54.06 -0.78 22.76
CA VAL A 34 -54.33 -2.08 23.41
C VAL A 34 -54.70 -1.86 24.88
N GLN A 35 -53.94 -1.05 25.63
CA GLN A 35 -54.28 -0.73 27.02
C GLN A 35 -55.64 -0.03 27.15
N LEU A 36 -55.98 0.84 26.20
CA LEU A 36 -57.28 1.50 26.16
C LEU A 36 -58.41 0.48 25.86
N CYS A 37 -58.19 -0.45 24.94
CA CYS A 37 -59.13 -1.53 24.65
C CYS A 37 -59.37 -2.42 25.86
N ASP A 38 -58.31 -2.81 26.59
CA ASP A 38 -58.44 -3.62 27.81
C ASP A 38 -59.30 -2.92 28.86
N LYS A 39 -59.03 -1.63 29.13
CA LYS A 39 -59.84 -0.81 30.06
C LYS A 39 -61.30 -0.68 29.63
N LEU A 40 -61.56 -0.57 28.33
CA LEU A 40 -62.93 -0.47 27.77
C LEU A 40 -63.69 -1.80 27.78
N ILE A 41 -62.98 -2.91 27.72
CA ILE A 41 -63.54 -4.26 27.84
C ILE A 41 -63.85 -4.58 29.32
N GLU A 42 -62.98 -4.17 30.24
CA GLU A 42 -63.19 -4.35 31.68
C GLU A 42 -64.36 -3.49 32.22
N SER A 43 -64.54 -2.28 31.68
CA SER A 43 -65.54 -1.33 32.18
C SER A 43 -66.94 -1.47 31.58
N CYS A 44 -67.12 -2.23 30.49
CA CYS A 44 -68.39 -2.29 29.75
C CYS A 44 -68.71 -3.71 29.21
N GLN A 45 -69.99 -4.06 29.10
CA GLN A 45 -70.41 -5.23 28.31
C GLN A 45 -70.26 -4.93 26.81
N GLN A 46 -69.15 -5.40 26.23
CA GLN A 46 -68.87 -5.21 24.80
C GLN A 46 -69.57 -6.27 23.94
N PRO A 47 -70.01 -5.91 22.72
CA PRO A 47 -70.60 -6.88 21.80
C PRO A 47 -69.56 -7.93 21.37
N SER A 48 -69.99 -9.19 21.30
CA SER A 48 -69.16 -10.36 21.00
C SER A 48 -68.35 -10.26 19.70
N ARG A 49 -68.85 -9.51 18.71
CA ARG A 49 -68.16 -9.22 17.46
C ARG A 49 -66.87 -8.41 17.67
N LEU A 50 -66.92 -7.37 18.51
CA LEU A 50 -65.76 -6.51 18.77
C LEU A 50 -64.71 -7.24 19.61
N LEU A 51 -65.14 -8.09 20.55
CA LEU A 51 -64.23 -8.96 21.31
C LEU A 51 -63.47 -9.93 20.40
N ARG A 52 -64.13 -10.51 19.40
CA ARG A 52 -63.47 -11.36 18.40
C ARG A 52 -62.45 -10.59 17.57
N GLN A 53 -62.81 -9.40 17.09
CA GLN A 53 -61.89 -8.54 16.32
C GLN A 53 -60.66 -8.15 17.14
N TYR A 54 -60.86 -7.78 18.41
CA TYR A 54 -59.76 -7.48 19.33
C TYR A 54 -58.83 -8.68 19.53
N SER A 55 -59.39 -9.86 19.80
CA SER A 55 -58.59 -11.08 20.00
C SER A 55 -57.77 -11.45 18.75
N PHE A 56 -58.31 -11.20 17.55
CA PHE A 56 -57.59 -11.41 16.30
C PHE A 56 -56.42 -10.44 16.14
N LEU A 57 -56.64 -9.15 16.39
CA LEU A 57 -55.62 -8.11 16.26
C LEU A 57 -54.48 -8.27 17.29
N ILE A 58 -54.81 -8.62 18.54
CA ILE A 58 -53.80 -8.91 19.56
C ILE A 58 -52.95 -10.12 19.19
N ASN A 59 -53.58 -11.21 18.74
CA ASN A 59 -52.82 -12.40 18.38
C ASN A 59 -51.87 -12.10 17.21
N ARG A 60 -52.34 -11.33 16.22
CA ARG A 60 -51.50 -10.86 15.10
C ARG A 60 -50.34 -9.99 15.58
N TYR A 61 -50.59 -9.00 16.45
CA TYR A 61 -49.54 -8.18 17.06
C TYR A 61 -48.49 -9.02 17.79
N ARG A 62 -48.93 -9.94 18.64
CA ARG A 62 -48.04 -10.84 19.41
C ARG A 62 -47.22 -11.77 18.54
N THR A 63 -47.74 -12.15 17.37
CA THR A 63 -46.98 -12.97 16.41
C THR A 63 -45.92 -12.15 15.68
N ILE A 64 -46.12 -10.85 15.44
CA ILE A 64 -45.21 -10.02 14.63
C ILE A 64 -44.05 -9.45 15.44
N MET A 65 -44.30 -9.03 16.69
CA MET A 65 -43.30 -8.35 17.52
C MET A 65 -42.00 -9.13 17.80
N PRO A 66 -42.03 -10.39 18.26
CA PRO A 66 -40.81 -11.08 18.68
C PRO A 66 -39.83 -11.37 17.53
N TYR A 67 -40.32 -11.48 16.29
CA TYR A 67 -39.43 -11.70 15.13
C TYR A 67 -38.70 -10.45 14.69
N ARG A 68 -39.20 -9.26 15.04
CA ARG A 68 -38.68 -8.00 14.52
C ARG A 68 -37.69 -7.31 15.43
N GLU A 69 -37.83 -7.47 16.74
CA GLU A 69 -36.75 -7.17 17.69
C GLU A 69 -35.51 -8.01 17.38
N LEU A 70 -35.72 -9.29 17.04
CA LEU A 70 -34.66 -10.17 16.58
C LEU A 70 -34.02 -9.69 15.27
N ASP A 71 -34.79 -9.21 14.28
CA ASP A 71 -34.24 -8.65 13.04
C ASP A 71 -33.39 -7.39 13.28
N ILE A 72 -33.77 -6.53 14.24
CA ILE A 72 -32.98 -5.36 14.62
C ILE A 72 -31.66 -5.79 15.26
N GLU A 73 -31.70 -6.77 16.16
CA GLU A 73 -30.50 -7.34 16.80
C GLU A 73 -29.58 -8.01 15.78
N ILE A 74 -30.14 -8.76 14.83
CA ILE A 74 -29.38 -9.38 13.72
C ILE A 74 -28.73 -8.29 12.87
N SER A 75 -29.48 -7.26 12.48
CA SER A 75 -28.95 -6.13 11.70
C SER A 75 -27.82 -5.39 12.43
N ALA A 76 -27.94 -5.21 13.74
CA ALA A 76 -26.90 -4.61 14.57
C ALA A 76 -25.66 -5.51 14.66
N CYS A 77 -25.84 -6.82 14.77
CA CYS A 77 -24.76 -7.81 14.72
C CYS A 77 -24.04 -7.82 13.37
N GLU A 78 -24.77 -7.78 12.26
CA GLU A 78 -24.20 -7.71 10.91
C GLU A 78 -23.34 -6.45 10.74
N ALA A 79 -23.86 -5.29 11.14
CA ALA A 79 -23.12 -4.03 11.11
C ALA A 79 -21.84 -4.10 11.98
N HIS A 80 -21.91 -4.76 13.14
CA HIS A 80 -20.75 -4.93 14.01
C HIS A 80 -19.69 -5.86 13.40
N ILE A 81 -20.10 -6.99 12.81
CA ILE A 81 -19.21 -7.91 12.09
C ILE A 81 -18.53 -7.20 10.92
N GLU A 82 -19.28 -6.41 10.14
CA GLU A 82 -18.72 -5.63 9.04
C GLU A 82 -17.71 -4.60 9.55
N SER A 83 -18.00 -3.92 10.66
CA SER A 83 -17.08 -2.98 11.30
C SER A 83 -15.77 -3.67 11.71
N ILE A 84 -15.84 -4.86 12.34
CA ILE A 84 -14.65 -5.65 12.72
C ILE A 84 -13.87 -6.07 11.47
N ALA A 85 -14.55 -6.51 10.41
CA ALA A 85 -13.90 -6.90 9.16
C ALA A 85 -13.14 -5.72 8.53
N ARG A 86 -13.76 -4.53 8.50
CA ARG A 86 -13.12 -3.28 8.04
C ARG A 86 -11.93 -2.93 8.92
N GLN A 87 -12.05 -2.99 10.24
CA GLN A 87 -10.95 -2.74 11.16
C GLN A 87 -9.77 -3.69 10.92
N ASN A 88 -10.02 -4.99 10.78
CA ASN A 88 -8.99 -5.97 10.48
C ASN A 88 -8.29 -5.71 9.14
N SER A 89 -9.04 -5.28 8.12
CA SER A 89 -8.46 -4.91 6.83
C SER A 89 -7.56 -3.66 6.95
N MET A 90 -7.96 -2.70 7.78
CA MET A 90 -7.19 -1.47 8.03
C MET A 90 -5.89 -1.77 8.77
N VAL A 91 -5.91 -2.63 9.78
CA VAL A 91 -4.70 -3.08 10.50
C VAL A 91 -3.72 -3.79 9.55
N ARG A 92 -4.21 -4.64 8.64
CA ARG A 92 -3.36 -5.30 7.64
C ARG A 92 -2.74 -4.30 6.67
N LEU A 93 -3.49 -3.29 6.24
CA LEU A 93 -2.98 -2.22 5.38
C LEU A 93 -1.90 -1.40 6.08
N GLU A 94 -2.13 -1.04 7.35
CA GLU A 94 -1.16 -0.32 8.17
C GLU A 94 0.15 -1.11 8.29
N GLN A 95 0.06 -2.41 8.59
CA GLN A 95 1.23 -3.29 8.65
C GLN A 95 1.97 -3.37 7.30
N GLY A 96 1.24 -3.49 6.19
CA GLY A 96 1.83 -3.47 4.85
C GLY A 96 2.52 -2.14 4.51
N ILE A 97 2.00 -1.01 4.98
CA ILE A 97 2.65 0.29 4.81
C ILE A 97 3.96 0.35 5.59
N TYR A 98 4.00 -0.12 6.84
CA TYR A 98 5.25 -0.16 7.62
C TYR A 98 6.31 -1.06 6.97
N GLU A 99 5.91 -2.21 6.43
CA GLU A 99 6.82 -3.08 5.67
C GLU A 99 7.40 -2.35 4.45
N ILE A 100 6.57 -1.67 3.65
CA ILE A 100 7.03 -0.88 2.50
C ILE A 100 8.02 0.22 2.93
N ILE A 101 7.72 0.95 4.01
CA ILE A 101 8.60 1.99 4.54
C ILE A 101 9.95 1.38 4.93
N SER A 102 9.96 0.26 5.66
CA SER A 102 11.20 -0.41 6.06
C SER A 102 12.03 -0.89 4.87
N ILE A 103 11.39 -1.40 3.82
CA ILE A 103 12.08 -1.82 2.59
C ILE A 103 12.65 -0.61 1.87
N ALA A 104 11.90 0.49 1.79
CA ALA A 104 12.38 1.72 1.16
C ALA A 104 13.61 2.29 1.89
N ASP A 105 13.59 2.28 3.22
CA ASP A 105 14.71 2.71 4.07
C ASP A 105 15.94 1.82 3.86
N TYR A 106 15.74 0.50 3.81
CA TYR A 106 16.81 -0.45 3.48
C TYR A 106 17.40 -0.20 2.09
N ILE A 107 16.56 0.06 1.07
CA ILE A 107 17.02 0.38 -0.28
C ILE A 107 17.84 1.67 -0.26
N ASP A 108 17.39 2.71 0.43
CA ASP A 108 18.12 3.98 0.51
C ASP A 108 19.51 3.80 1.13
N HIS A 109 19.60 3.07 2.26
CA HIS A 109 20.88 2.72 2.87
C HIS A 109 21.79 1.93 1.92
N THR A 110 21.24 0.93 1.23
CA THR A 110 22.01 0.11 0.28
C THR A 110 22.54 0.96 -0.89
N VAL A 111 21.74 1.91 -1.38
CA VAL A 111 22.14 2.85 -2.43
C VAL A 111 23.23 3.80 -1.94
N GLN A 112 23.12 4.31 -0.70
CA GLN A 112 24.15 5.15 -0.11
C GLN A 112 25.49 4.40 0.05
N ASP A 113 25.48 3.17 0.53
CA ASP A 113 26.67 2.33 0.66
C ASP A 113 27.31 2.01 -0.70
N ALA A 114 26.48 1.70 -1.70
CA ALA A 114 26.95 1.48 -3.06
C ALA A 114 27.59 2.74 -3.65
N ARG A 115 27.01 3.92 -3.38
CA ARG A 115 27.55 5.21 -3.84
C ARG A 115 28.94 5.48 -3.30
N LEU A 116 29.17 5.27 -1.99
CA LEU A 116 30.49 5.42 -1.38
C LEU A 116 31.52 4.50 -2.05
N THR A 117 31.12 3.27 -2.36
CA THR A 117 32.00 2.30 -3.04
C THR A 117 32.34 2.75 -4.46
N ILE A 118 31.35 3.25 -5.21
CA ILE A 118 31.54 3.77 -6.57
C ILE A 118 32.46 5.00 -6.55
N ASP A 119 32.25 5.94 -5.63
CA ASP A 119 33.06 7.15 -5.50
C ASP A 119 34.53 6.79 -5.19
N ASN A 120 34.77 5.81 -4.31
CA ASN A 120 36.11 5.30 -4.04
C ASN A 120 36.75 4.67 -5.28
N ILE A 121 36.02 3.83 -6.02
CA ILE A 121 36.54 3.21 -7.26
C ILE A 121 36.85 4.28 -8.31
N ALA A 122 36.01 5.29 -8.45
CA ALA A 122 36.23 6.39 -9.37
C ALA A 122 37.52 7.15 -9.02
N GLN A 123 37.76 7.41 -7.74
CA GLN A 123 39.00 8.04 -7.28
C GLN A 123 40.24 7.19 -7.59
N TYR A 124 40.19 5.87 -7.32
CA TYR A 124 41.30 4.98 -7.65
C TYR A 124 41.59 4.90 -9.16
N LEU A 125 40.55 4.95 -10.00
CA LEU A 125 40.70 4.99 -11.45
C LEU A 125 41.36 6.29 -11.91
N GLU A 126 40.97 7.44 -11.34
CA GLU A 126 41.58 8.73 -11.66
C GLU A 126 43.06 8.76 -11.27
N ASP A 127 43.41 8.24 -10.09
CA ASP A 127 44.80 8.12 -9.66
C ASP A 127 45.59 7.17 -10.57
N ALA A 128 45.03 6.02 -10.94
CA ALA A 128 45.65 5.09 -11.88
C ALA A 128 45.91 5.73 -13.26
N GLU A 129 44.97 6.53 -13.76
CA GLU A 129 45.14 7.28 -15.01
C GLU A 129 46.31 8.28 -14.90
N ARG A 130 46.40 9.02 -13.78
CA ARG A 130 47.52 9.94 -13.53
C ARG A 130 48.86 9.21 -13.48
N TYR A 131 48.95 8.09 -12.76
CA TYR A 131 50.17 7.31 -12.67
C TYR A 131 50.59 6.72 -14.02
N THR A 132 49.65 6.20 -14.81
CA THR A 132 49.94 5.65 -16.14
C THR A 132 50.39 6.74 -17.12
N ALA A 133 49.79 7.94 -17.05
CA ALA A 133 50.23 9.08 -17.84
C ALA A 133 51.66 9.51 -17.49
N MET A 134 52.00 9.61 -16.21
CA MET A 134 53.36 9.94 -15.75
C MET A 134 54.37 8.87 -16.18
N ALA A 135 54.07 7.59 -15.95
CA ALA A 135 54.93 6.49 -16.37
C ALA A 135 55.15 6.47 -17.89
N GLY A 136 54.11 6.75 -18.67
CA GLY A 136 54.21 6.89 -20.12
C GLY A 136 55.14 8.03 -20.56
N GLN A 137 55.06 9.18 -19.89
CA GLN A 137 55.96 10.32 -20.15
C GLN A 137 57.42 9.98 -19.81
N GLU A 138 57.67 9.37 -18.66
CA GLU A 138 59.01 8.93 -18.26
C GLU A 138 59.58 7.89 -19.24
N MET A 139 58.77 6.91 -19.62
CA MET A 139 59.17 5.87 -20.56
C MET A 139 59.50 6.44 -21.93
N ASN A 140 58.72 7.42 -22.41
CA ASN A 140 59.02 8.17 -23.63
C ASN A 140 60.33 8.97 -23.52
N ALA A 141 60.56 9.63 -22.39
CA ALA A 141 61.81 10.34 -22.14
C ALA A 141 63.02 9.38 -22.14
N VAL A 142 62.91 8.23 -21.48
CA VAL A 142 63.96 7.19 -21.46
C VAL A 142 64.20 6.61 -22.86
N MET A 143 63.14 6.30 -23.59
CA MET A 143 63.21 5.81 -24.97
C MET A 143 63.90 6.82 -25.90
N SER A 144 63.58 8.11 -25.77
CA SER A 144 64.22 9.16 -26.55
C SER A 144 65.73 9.21 -26.28
N ARG A 145 66.16 9.21 -25.01
CA ARG A 145 67.59 9.19 -24.62
C ARG A 145 68.31 7.95 -25.16
N LYS A 146 67.69 6.78 -25.08
CA LYS A 146 68.24 5.54 -25.66
C LYS A 146 68.41 5.65 -27.18
N ARG A 147 67.39 6.17 -27.90
CA ARG A 147 67.46 6.39 -29.35
C ARG A 147 68.60 7.34 -29.75
N TRP A 148 68.83 8.41 -28.98
CA TRP A 148 69.96 9.33 -29.20
C TRP A 148 71.32 8.63 -29.04
N LYS A 149 71.50 7.84 -27.96
CA LYS A 149 72.73 7.07 -27.76
C LYS A 149 72.99 6.08 -28.89
N VAL A 150 71.96 5.35 -29.33
CA VAL A 150 72.07 4.40 -30.44
C VAL A 150 72.42 5.11 -31.75
N LYS A 151 71.82 6.28 -32.04
CA LYS A 151 72.19 7.10 -33.20
C LYS A 151 73.65 7.55 -33.14
N ALA A 152 74.12 8.04 -31.98
CA ALA A 152 75.50 8.47 -31.80
C ALA A 152 76.50 7.33 -32.04
N ILE A 153 76.24 6.15 -31.49
CA ILE A 153 77.07 4.95 -31.71
C ILE A 153 77.11 4.59 -33.20
N ARG A 154 75.95 4.61 -33.88
CA ARG A 154 75.87 4.32 -35.32
C ARG A 154 76.70 5.30 -36.15
N TYR A 155 76.67 6.59 -35.82
CA TYR A 155 77.51 7.59 -36.50
C TYR A 155 79.01 7.34 -36.29
N ILE A 156 79.43 7.03 -35.06
CA ILE A 156 80.84 6.73 -34.75
C ILE A 156 81.30 5.50 -35.53
N ILE A 157 80.52 4.41 -35.53
CA ILE A 157 80.85 3.19 -36.29
C ILE A 157 80.97 3.51 -37.78
N SER A 158 80.03 4.27 -38.33
CA SER A 158 80.06 4.67 -39.75
C SER A 158 81.32 5.49 -40.08
N PHE A 159 81.70 6.43 -39.21
CA PHE A 159 82.89 7.25 -39.40
C PHE A 159 84.17 6.42 -39.42
N VAL A 160 84.30 5.48 -38.47
CA VAL A 160 85.44 4.55 -38.40
C VAL A 160 85.54 3.71 -39.66
N PHE A 161 84.41 3.17 -40.16
CA PHE A 161 84.39 2.41 -41.42
C PHE A 161 84.81 3.25 -42.62
N THR A 162 84.31 4.50 -42.75
CA THR A 162 84.71 5.38 -43.84
C THR A 162 86.18 5.74 -43.79
N PHE A 163 86.73 5.99 -42.59
CA PHE A 163 88.15 6.32 -42.44
C PHE A 163 89.05 5.13 -42.79
N LEU A 164 88.69 3.93 -42.35
CA LEU A 164 89.35 2.68 -42.75
C LEU A 164 89.33 2.46 -44.26
N ALA A 165 88.19 2.72 -44.91
CA ALA A 165 88.07 2.60 -46.36
C ALA A 165 89.00 3.60 -47.09
N ILE A 166 89.11 4.84 -46.61
CA ILE A 166 90.03 5.84 -47.17
C ILE A 166 91.49 5.40 -46.98
N LEU A 167 91.87 4.92 -45.80
CA LEU A 167 93.23 4.45 -45.54
C LEU A 167 93.60 3.25 -46.42
N LEU A 168 92.67 2.30 -46.60
CA LEU A 168 92.86 1.17 -47.52
C LEU A 168 93.00 1.66 -48.97
N PHE A 169 92.18 2.62 -49.39
CA PHE A 169 92.26 3.20 -50.73
C PHE A 169 93.61 3.87 -50.98
N ILE A 170 94.10 4.68 -50.03
CA ILE A 170 95.43 5.32 -50.13
C ILE A 170 96.54 4.27 -50.23
N LYS A 171 96.48 3.21 -49.41
CA LYS A 171 97.48 2.12 -49.42
C LYS A 171 97.47 1.29 -50.72
N VAL A 172 96.35 1.23 -51.42
CA VAL A 172 96.26 0.54 -52.72
C VAL A 172 96.69 1.45 -53.87
N ALA A 173 96.46 2.77 -53.74
CA ALA A 173 96.77 3.75 -54.76
C ALA A 173 98.25 4.23 -54.77
N PHE A 174 98.93 4.15 -53.62
CA PHE A 174 100.36 4.48 -53.44
C PHE A 174 101.15 3.26 -52.98
#